data_AF-A0AAD5G3F1-F1
#
_entry.id   AF-A0AAD5G3F1-F1
#
_cell.length_a   1.000
_cell.length_b   1.000
_cell.length_c   1.000
_cell.angle_alpha   90.00
_cell.angle_beta   90.00
_cell.angle_gamma   90.00
#
_symmetry.space_group_name_H-M   'P 1'
#
loop_
_entity.id
_entity.type
_entity.pdbx_description
1 polymer ?
#
loop_
_entity_poly.entity_id
_entity_poly.type
_entity_poly.pdbx_seq_one_letter_code
_entity_poly.pdbx_strand_id
1 'polypeptide(L)'
;MDRDSLAKLLVNLTKSQEGILTQDSLVRGFESVLSTLEDAVNDAPRAAEFLGRIFARILIENVIPYKQVWHLIREGGEEQGQLVNSGLAADVLGVILDIIKSEKGDPFFKDVCASSDLRLENFRPPPTLKKPS
;
A
#
# COMPACT_ATOMS: atom_id res chain seq x y z
N MET A 1 12.24 -3.42 18.26
CA MET A 1 11.28 -4.40 17.71
C MET A 1 11.27 -4.26 16.20
N ASP A 2 11.70 -5.32 15.52
CA ASP A 2 11.90 -5.37 14.08
C ASP A 2 10.60 -5.28 13.29
N ARG A 3 10.22 -4.05 12.94
CA ARG A 3 9.03 -3.75 12.12
C ARG A 3 9.09 -4.35 10.72
N ASP A 4 10.29 -4.69 10.23
CA ASP A 4 10.46 -5.41 8.96
C ASP A 4 10.18 -6.92 9.08
N SER A 5 10.13 -7.48 10.29
CA SER A 5 9.96 -8.92 10.49
C SER A 5 8.58 -9.41 10.05
N LEU A 6 7.52 -8.61 10.22
CA LEU A 6 6.18 -8.97 9.76
C LEU A 6 6.13 -9.06 8.23
N ALA A 7 6.65 -8.04 7.54
CA ALA A 7 6.66 -8.03 6.08
C ALA A 7 7.48 -9.20 5.52
N LYS A 8 8.66 -9.48 6.10
CA LYS A 8 9.49 -10.64 5.73
C LYS A 8 8.77 -11.96 6.00
N LEU A 9 8.06 -12.08 7.12
CA LEU A 9 7.28 -13.27 7.44
C LEU A 9 6.17 -13.50 6.41
N LEU A 10 5.39 -12.47 6.06
CA LEU A 10 4.33 -12.57 5.05
C LEU A 10 4.90 -13.00 3.69
N VAL A 11 6.04 -12.45 3.27
CA VAL A 11 6.73 -12.87 2.04
C VAL A 11 7.11 -14.35 2.12
N ASN A 12 7.73 -14.78 3.22
CA ASN A 12 8.18 -16.16 3.38
C ASN A 12 7.01 -17.15 3.41
N LEU A 13 5.93 -16.82 4.12
CA LEU A 13 4.73 -17.65 4.18
C LEU A 13 4.04 -17.77 2.82
N THR A 14 4.03 -16.69 2.03
CA THR A 14 3.40 -16.68 0.71
C THR A 14 4.23 -17.42 -0.34
N LYS A 15 5.57 -17.36 -0.23
CA LYS A 15 6.49 -18.08 -1.13
C LYS A 15 6.74 -19.54 -0.70
N SER A 16 6.28 -19.95 0.47
CA SER A 16 6.49 -21.32 0.97
C SER A 16 5.75 -22.33 0.08
N GLN A 17 6.43 -23.44 -0.25
CA GLN A 17 5.86 -24.53 -1.04
C GLN A 17 4.70 -25.24 -0.33
N GLU A 18 4.57 -25.04 0.99
CA GLU A 18 3.52 -25.64 1.81
C GLU A 18 2.14 -24.99 1.61
N GLY A 19 2.06 -23.85 0.90
CA GLY A 19 0.78 -23.21 0.58
C GLY A 19 0.04 -22.63 1.80
N ILE A 20 0.75 -22.35 2.89
CA ILE A 20 0.18 -21.87 4.17
C ILE A 20 -0.57 -20.54 3.99
N LEU A 21 -0.03 -19.64 3.16
CA LEU A 21 -0.64 -18.36 2.84
C LEU A 21 -0.70 -18.19 1.32
N THR A 22 -1.91 -18.10 0.78
CA THR A 22 -2.09 -17.85 -0.66
C THR A 22 -2.09 -16.35 -0.95
N GLN A 23 -1.74 -15.97 -2.17
CA GLN A 23 -1.81 -14.59 -2.63
C GLN A 23 -3.22 -14.00 -2.43
N ASP A 24 -4.29 -14.73 -2.77
CA ASP A 24 -5.68 -14.30 -2.54
C ASP A 24 -6.01 -14.06 -1.07
N SER A 25 -5.48 -14.89 -0.17
CA SER A 25 -5.70 -14.72 1.28
C SER A 25 -4.96 -13.51 1.81
N LEU A 26 -3.75 -13.25 1.30
CA LEU A 26 -2.99 -12.05 1.62
C LEU A 26 -3.68 -10.78 1.10
N VAL A 27 -4.19 -10.81 -0.13
CA VAL A 27 -4.95 -9.71 -0.74
C VAL A 27 -6.18 -9.36 0.08
N ARG A 28 -7.01 -10.35 0.45
CA ARG A 28 -8.18 -10.14 1.33
C ARG A 28 -7.82 -9.60 2.71
N GLY A 29 -6.69 -10.03 3.25
CA GLY A 29 -6.14 -9.50 4.49
C GLY A 29 -5.80 -8.01 4.36
N PHE A 30 -5.16 -7.61 3.25
CA PHE A 30 -4.88 -6.20 2.97
C PHE A 30 -6.15 -5.36 2.76
N GLU A 31 -7.16 -5.88 2.05
CA GLU A 31 -8.46 -5.21 1.92
C GLU A 31 -9.07 -4.90 3.29
N SER A 32 -9.07 -5.88 4.19
CA SER A 32 -9.59 -5.75 5.56
C SER A 32 -8.79 -4.75 6.43
N VAL A 33 -7.48 -4.64 6.20
CA VAL A 33 -6.64 -3.67 6.91
C VAL A 33 -6.84 -2.27 6.34
N LEU A 34 -6.95 -2.14 5.02
CA LEU A 34 -7.21 -0.87 4.35
C LEU A 34 -8.58 -0.29 4.74
N SER A 35 -9.59 -1.14 4.96
CA SER A 35 -10.91 -0.69 5.41
C SER A 35 -10.94 -0.15 6.85
N THR A 36 -9.94 -0.46 7.66
CA THR A 36 -9.84 0.01 9.06
C THR A 36 -8.73 1.04 9.26
N LEU A 37 -8.03 1.42 8.17
CA LEU A 37 -6.86 2.30 8.26
C LEU A 37 -7.22 3.71 8.73
N GLU A 38 -8.40 4.23 8.38
CA GLU A 38 -8.87 5.56 8.79
C GLU A 38 -8.95 5.68 10.31
N ASP A 39 -9.60 4.72 10.96
CA ASP A 39 -9.66 4.62 12.42
C ASP A 39 -8.28 4.36 13.03
N ALA A 40 -7.51 3.46 12.42
CA ALA A 40 -6.18 3.13 12.91
C ALA A 40 -5.22 4.34 12.90
N VAL A 41 -5.36 5.26 11.95
CA VAL A 41 -4.56 6.51 11.92
C VAL A 41 -4.98 7.48 13.01
N ASN A 42 -6.27 7.51 13.39
CA ASN A 42 -6.75 8.34 14.50
C ASN A 42 -6.11 7.91 15.84
N ASP A 43 -5.96 6.60 16.05
CA ASP A 43 -5.32 6.04 17.26
C ASP A 43 -3.79 6.04 17.16
N ALA A 44 -3.26 5.79 15.97
CA ALA A 44 -1.84 5.66 15.70
C ALA A 44 -1.48 6.41 14.40
N PRO A 45 -1.00 7.67 14.46
CA PRO A 45 -0.76 8.50 13.29
C PRO A 45 0.28 7.93 12.31
N ARG A 46 1.05 6.91 12.74
CA ARG A 46 2.05 6.20 11.91
C ARG A 46 1.51 4.93 11.25
N ALA A 47 0.22 4.62 11.39
CA ALA A 47 -0.38 3.41 10.82
C ALA A 47 -0.23 3.37 9.29
N ALA A 48 -0.50 4.48 8.59
CA ALA A 48 -0.31 4.60 7.15
C ALA A 48 1.15 4.37 6.72
N GLU A 49 2.12 4.96 7.45
CA GLU A 49 3.55 4.74 7.21
C GLU A 49 3.93 3.27 7.35
N PHE A 50 3.46 2.63 8.42
CA PHE A 50 3.75 1.22 8.68
C PHE A 50 3.16 0.31 7.61
N LEU A 51 1.92 0.57 7.17
CA LEU A 51 1.29 -0.18 6.10
C LEU A 51 2.02 0.00 4.76
N GLY A 52 2.45 1.23 4.44
CA GLY A 52 3.25 1.52 3.26
C GLY A 52 4.56 0.72 3.22
N ARG A 53 5.23 0.57 4.36
CA ARG A 53 6.44 -0.26 4.48
C ARG A 53 6.19 -1.74 4.19
N ILE A 54 5.06 -2.28 4.65
CA ILE A 54 4.68 -3.68 4.39
C ILE A 54 4.46 -3.86 2.88
N PHE A 55 3.66 -2.99 2.26
CA PHE A 55 3.43 -3.04 0.81
C PHE A 55 4.71 -2.91 0.00
N ALA A 56 5.62 -2.00 0.38
CA ALA A 56 6.90 -1.83 -0.30
C ALA A 56 7.69 -3.14 -0.35
N ARG A 57 7.77 -3.87 0.77
CA ARG A 57 8.46 -5.15 0.84
C ARG A 57 7.78 -6.22 0.00
N ILE A 58 6.45 -6.33 0.07
CA ILE A 58 5.64 -7.27 -0.74
C ILE A 58 5.87 -7.05 -2.24
N LEU A 59 5.92 -5.79 -2.67
CA LEU A 59 6.17 -5.40 -4.07
C LEU A 59 7.62 -5.67 -4.49
N ILE A 60 8.59 -5.31 -3.68
CA ILE A 60 10.02 -5.58 -3.92
C ILE A 60 10.29 -7.07 -4.10
N GLU A 61 9.59 -7.89 -3.32
CA GLU A 61 9.69 -9.35 -3.35
C GLU A 61 8.81 -10.01 -4.42
N ASN A 62 8.07 -9.21 -5.20
CA ASN A 62 7.17 -9.64 -6.26
C ASN A 62 6.13 -10.69 -5.79
N VAL A 63 5.60 -10.52 -4.57
CA VAL A 63 4.57 -11.42 -4.01
C VAL A 63 3.18 -11.07 -4.55
N ILE A 64 2.91 -9.78 -4.74
CA ILE A 64 1.67 -9.27 -5.34
C ILE A 64 2.05 -8.34 -6.50
N PRO A 65 1.38 -8.44 -7.67
CA PRO A 65 1.61 -7.51 -8.77
C PRO A 65 1.34 -6.05 -8.39
N TYR A 66 2.18 -5.13 -8.88
CA TYR A 66 2.03 -3.67 -8.64
C TYR A 66 0.62 -3.16 -8.92
N LYS A 67 0.04 -3.55 -10.08
CA LYS A 67 -1.31 -3.14 -10.48
C LYS A 67 -2.38 -3.53 -9.47
N GLN A 68 -2.24 -4.70 -8.82
CA GLN A 68 -3.18 -5.16 -7.81
C GLN A 68 -3.05 -4.33 -6.53
N VAL A 69 -1.83 -4.01 -6.09
CA VAL A 69 -1.61 -3.12 -4.93
C VAL A 69 -2.14 -1.71 -5.19
N TRP A 70 -1.93 -1.16 -6.38
CA TRP A 70 -2.48 0.15 -6.76
C TRP A 70 -4.01 0.18 -6.74
N HIS A 71 -4.64 -0.91 -7.15
CA HIS A 71 -6.09 -1.05 -7.09
C HIS A 71 -6.57 -1.14 -5.64
N LEU A 72 -5.94 -1.97 -4.81
CA LEU A 72 -6.25 -2.09 -3.38
C LEU A 72 -6.17 -0.75 -2.65
N ILE A 73 -5.09 0.00 -2.84
CA ILE A 73 -4.92 1.31 -2.17
C ILE A 73 -5.94 2.32 -2.68
N ARG A 74 -6.31 2.26 -3.97
CA ARG A 74 -7.27 3.19 -4.56
C ARG A 74 -8.70 2.93 -4.10
N GLU A 75 -9.11 1.67 -4.03
CA GLU A 75 -10.47 1.30 -3.64
C GLU A 75 -10.63 1.08 -2.14
N GLY A 76 -9.52 1.01 -1.40
CA GLY A 76 -9.56 0.82 0.04
C GLY A 76 -10.15 2.01 0.81
N GLY A 77 -10.45 1.74 2.07
CA GLY A 77 -11.17 2.63 2.98
C GLY A 77 -12.42 1.95 3.52
N GLU A 78 -13.04 2.57 4.52
CA GLU A 78 -14.31 2.05 5.06
C GLU A 78 -15.37 1.99 3.97
N GLU A 79 -15.41 3.04 3.14
CA GLU A 79 -16.15 3.08 1.88
C GLU A 79 -15.17 3.01 0.70
N GLN A 80 -15.63 2.50 -0.45
CA GLN A 80 -14.78 2.40 -1.64
C GLN A 80 -14.22 3.76 -2.06
N GLY A 81 -12.90 3.88 -2.10
CA GLY A 81 -12.20 5.12 -2.47
C GLY A 81 -12.06 6.13 -1.35
N GLN A 82 -12.53 5.82 -0.14
CA GLN A 82 -12.45 6.72 1.01
C GLN A 82 -11.00 7.01 1.44
N LEU A 83 -10.07 6.07 1.24
CA LEU A 83 -8.64 6.34 1.45
C LEU A 83 -8.08 7.42 0.53
N VAL A 84 -8.59 7.52 -0.70
CA VAL A 84 -8.20 8.59 -1.63
C VAL A 84 -8.77 9.92 -1.16
N ASN A 85 -10.04 9.93 -0.75
CA ASN A 85 -10.72 11.14 -0.27
C ASN A 85 -10.08 11.71 1.02
N SER A 86 -9.66 10.84 1.93
CA SER A 86 -8.99 11.22 3.18
C SER A 86 -7.52 11.62 2.99
N GLY A 87 -6.92 11.33 1.83
CA GLY A 87 -5.51 11.57 1.55
C GLY A 87 -4.57 10.46 2.06
N LEU A 88 -5.07 9.50 2.84
CA LEU A 88 -4.28 8.38 3.36
C LEU A 88 -3.73 7.48 2.25
N ALA A 89 -4.44 7.34 1.14
CA ALA A 89 -3.95 6.63 -0.03
C ALA A 89 -2.64 7.23 -0.57
N ALA A 90 -2.53 8.57 -0.58
CA ALA A 90 -1.32 9.27 -0.99
C ALA A 90 -0.18 9.06 0.01
N ASP A 91 -0.47 9.05 1.31
CA ASP A 91 0.52 8.81 2.36
C ASP A 91 1.11 7.40 2.27
N VAL A 92 0.25 6.38 2.16
CA VAL A 92 0.67 4.98 1.98
C VAL A 92 1.49 4.84 0.69
N LEU A 93 1.01 5.40 -0.42
CA LEU A 93 1.69 5.34 -1.71
C LEU A 93 3.06 6.04 -1.67
N GLY A 94 3.14 7.22 -1.05
CA GLY A 94 4.39 7.97 -0.90
C GLY A 94 5.48 7.14 -0.22
N VAL A 95 5.12 6.49 0.90
CA VAL A 95 6.06 5.61 1.63
C VAL A 95 6.49 4.41 0.78
N ILE A 96 5.58 3.80 0.03
CA ILE A 96 5.92 2.68 -0.87
C ILE A 96 6.95 3.12 -1.91
N LEU A 97 6.67 4.23 -2.59
CA LEU A 97 7.50 4.76 -3.67
C LEU A 97 8.88 5.18 -3.17
N ASP A 98 8.94 5.83 -2.01
CA ASP A 98 10.20 6.25 -1.38
C ASP A 98 11.10 5.06 -1.04
N ILE A 99 10.52 3.98 -0.49
CA ILE A 99 11.28 2.77 -0.15
C ILE A 99 11.75 2.04 -1.41
N ILE A 100 10.88 1.87 -2.40
CA ILE A 100 11.26 1.23 -3.68
C ILE A 100 12.40 2.01 -4.33
N LYS A 101 12.30 3.34 -4.37
CA LYS A 101 13.34 4.21 -4.92
C LYS A 101 14.64 4.12 -4.11
N SER A 102 14.56 4.11 -2.78
CA SER A 102 15.75 4.02 -1.91
C SER A 102 16.44 2.66 -2.00
N GLU A 103 15.71 1.56 -2.17
CA GLU A 103 16.29 0.20 -2.16
C GLU A 103 16.67 -0.32 -3.54
N LYS A 104 15.87 -0.03 -4.57
CA LYS A 104 16.08 -0.54 -5.94
C LYS A 104 16.63 0.50 -6.91
N GLY A 105 16.63 1.77 -6.53
CA GLY A 105 17.14 2.88 -7.34
C GLY A 105 16.15 3.42 -8.37
N ASP A 106 16.48 4.59 -8.92
CA ASP A 106 15.66 5.33 -9.89
C ASP A 106 15.32 4.57 -11.19
N PRO A 107 16.22 3.74 -11.78
CA PRO A 107 15.89 3.01 -13.01
C PRO A 107 14.76 2.00 -12.80
N PHE A 108 14.80 1.24 -11.70
CA PHE A 108 13.77 0.27 -11.34
C PHE A 108 12.45 0.97 -10.99
N PHE A 109 12.53 2.08 -10.25
CA PHE A 109 11.37 2.88 -9.92
C PHE A 109 10.60 3.36 -11.17
N LYS A 110 11.32 3.87 -12.18
CA LYS A 110 10.71 4.31 -13.45
C LYS A 110 10.06 3.15 -14.20
N ASP A 111 10.68 1.99 -14.20
CA ASP A 111 10.13 0.78 -14.82
C ASP A 111 8.84 0.30 -14.12
N VAL A 112 8.81 0.33 -12.78
CA VAL A 112 7.59 0.05 -12.00
C VAL A 112 6.49 1.02 -12.36
N CYS A 113 6.78 2.32 -12.46
CA CYS A 113 5.78 3.33 -12.81
C CYS A 113 5.23 3.12 -14.24
N ALA A 114 6.10 2.78 -15.19
CA ALA A 114 5.74 2.56 -16.58
C ALA A 114 4.95 1.26 -16.80
N SER A 115 5.37 0.17 -16.16
CA SER A 115 4.76 -1.17 -16.32
C SER A 115 3.42 -1.33 -15.61
N SER A 116 3.13 -0.49 -14.61
CA SER A 116 1.93 -0.60 -13.79
C SER A 116 0.85 0.44 -14.07
N ASP A 117 1.04 1.29 -15.10
CA ASP A 117 0.16 2.41 -15.43
C ASP A 117 -0.17 3.29 -14.21
N LEU A 118 0.82 3.49 -13.33
CA LEU A 118 0.61 4.23 -12.08
C LEU A 118 0.34 5.71 -12.38
N ARG A 119 -0.90 6.14 -12.18
CA ARG A 119 -1.30 7.54 -12.25
C ARG A 119 -1.44 8.10 -10.83
N LEU A 120 -0.43 8.85 -10.39
CA LEU A 120 -0.42 9.51 -9.07
C LEU A 120 -1.65 10.41 -8.83
N GLU A 121 -2.21 10.96 -9.91
CA GLU A 121 -3.44 11.76 -9.88
C GLU A 121 -4.64 10.99 -9.30
N ASN A 122 -4.69 9.68 -9.49
CA ASN A 122 -5.78 8.84 -9.00
C ASN A 122 -5.72 8.58 -7.48
N PHE A 123 -4.64 8.99 -6.82
CA PHE A 123 -4.43 8.83 -5.38
C PHE A 123 -4.46 10.17 -4.66
N ARG A 124 -4.63 11.28 -5.39
CA ARG A 124 -4.77 12.59 -4.76
C ARG A 124 -6.22 12.78 -4.31
N PRO A 125 -6.43 13.33 -3.11
CA PRO A 125 -7.75 13.74 -2.70
C PRO A 125 -8.29 14.76 -3.70
N PRO A 126 -9.61 14.74 -3.99
CA PRO A 126 -10.22 15.74 -4.85
C PRO A 126 -9.89 17.14 -4.31
N PRO A 127 -9.59 18.11 -5.20
CA PRO A 127 -9.32 19.48 -4.78
C PRO A 127 -10.51 19.95 -3.94
N THR A 128 -10.24 20.21 -2.67
CA THR A 128 -11.27 20.59 -1.71
C THR A 128 -11.99 21.81 -2.27
N LEU A 129 -13.27 21.66 -2.62
CA LEU A 129 -14.21 22.77 -2.51
C LEU A 129 -14.15 23.16 -1.04
N LYS A 130 -13.42 24.25 -0.77
CA LYS A 130 -13.31 24.89 0.54
C LYS A 130 -14.62 24.68 1.30
N LYS A 131 -14.58 24.01 2.46
CA LYS A 131 -15.65 24.22 3.44
C LYS A 131 -15.64 25.72 3.75
N PRO A 132 -16.71 26.47 3.43
CA PRO A 132 -16.76 27.88 3.78
C PRO A 132 -16.81 27.97 5.30
N SER A 133 -15.87 28.76 5.83
CA SER A 133 -15.89 29.54 7.07
C SER A 133 -16.44 28.91 8.35
#